data_AF-A0A3D3X001-F1
#
_entry.id   AF-A0A3D3X001-F1
#
_cell.length_a   1.000
_cell.length_b   1.000
_cell.length_c   1.000
_cell.angle_alpha   90.00
_cell.angle_beta   90.00
_cell.angle_gamma   90.00
#
_symmetry.space_group_name_H-M   'P 1'
#
loop_
_entity.id
_entity.type
_entity.pdbx_description
1 polymer ?
#
loop_
_entity_poly.entity_id
_entity_poly.type
_entity_poly.pdbx_seq_one_letter_code
_entity_poly.pdbx_strand_id
1 'polypeptide(L)'
;MKQAFVSLFVAVAVAMIGVGIIAPILPLYAKTFAASGVSIGLVFSAFSLSRSLIGPLVGRLSDRVGRKRILMIGLAGYAGVSLLYVMA
;
A
#
# COMPACT_ATOMS: atom_id res chain seq x y z
N MET A 1 -2.17 24.41 10.00
CA MET A 1 -0.90 23.64 9.97
C MET A 1 -0.95 22.43 10.91
N LYS A 2 -1.13 22.59 12.23
CA LYS A 2 -1.20 21.46 13.19
C LYS A 2 -2.23 20.37 12.83
N GLN A 3 -3.47 20.75 12.48
CA GLN A 3 -4.52 19.78 12.13
C GLN A 3 -4.20 18.96 10.87
N ALA A 4 -3.67 19.61 9.82
CA ALA A 4 -3.29 18.92 8.58
C ALA A 4 -2.14 17.92 8.80
N PHE A 5 -1.18 18.28 9.65
CA PHE A 5 -0.09 17.38 10.04
C PHE A 5 -0.60 16.15 10.77
N VAL A 6 -1.49 16.33 11.77
CA VAL A 6 -2.07 15.21 12.52
C VAL A 6 -2.87 14.28 11.60
N SER A 7 -3.69 14.83 10.70
CA SER A 7 -4.45 14.01 9.74
C SER A 7 -3.55 13.20 8.82
N LEU A 8 -2.48 13.80 8.30
CA LEU A 8 -1.52 13.10 7.44
C LEU A 8 -0.76 12.02 8.24
N PHE A 9 -0.34 12.34 9.46
CA PHE A 9 0.35 11.42 10.34
C PHE A 9 -0.50 10.17 10.61
N VAL A 10 -1.77 10.37 11.00
CA VAL A 10 -2.69 9.25 11.27
C VAL A 10 -2.93 8.42 10.01
N ALA A 11 -3.15 9.07 8.85
CA ALA A 11 -3.36 8.36 7.59
C ALA A 11 -2.16 7.48 7.20
N VAL A 12 -0.94 8.01 7.34
CA VAL A 12 0.29 7.28 7.05
C VAL A 12 0.53 6.17 8.08
N ALA A 13 0.30 6.44 9.37
CA ALA A 13 0.47 5.46 10.44
C ALA A 13 -0.44 4.25 10.23
N VAL A 14 -1.73 4.46 9.94
CA VAL A 14 -2.69 3.39 9.65
C VAL A 14 -2.24 2.56 8.43
N ALA A 15 -1.81 3.22 7.34
CA ALA A 15 -1.32 2.53 6.16
C ALA A 15 -0.06 1.70 6.44
N MET A 16 0.87 2.21 7.25
CA MET A 16 2.10 1.50 7.61
C MET A 16 1.84 0.31 8.55
N ILE A 17 0.87 0.41 9.46
CA ILE A 17 0.44 -0.72 10.29
C ILE A 17 -0.09 -1.85 9.40
N GLY A 18 -0.97 -1.52 8.43
CA GLY A 18 -1.50 -2.54 7.51
C GLY A 18 -0.40 -3.22 6.69
N VAL A 19 0.57 -2.46 6.17
CA VAL A 19 1.75 -3.05 5.49
C VAL A 19 2.58 -3.93 6.44
N GLY A 20 2.78 -3.49 7.68
CA GLY A 20 3.52 -4.24 8.70
C GLY A 20 2.85 -5.56 9.09
N ILE A 21 1.52 -5.64 9.02
CA ILE A 21 0.76 -6.87 9.24
C ILE A 21 0.89 -7.80 8.02
N ILE A 22 0.75 -7.28 6.80
CA ILE A 22 0.76 -8.09 5.57
C ILE A 22 2.16 -8.67 5.29
N ALA A 23 3.23 -7.89 5.52
CA ALA A 23 4.59 -8.27 5.15
C ALA A 23 5.06 -9.64 5.71
N PRO A 24 4.87 -10.00 6.99
CA PRO A 24 5.21 -11.33 7.51
C PRO A 24 4.17 -12.41 7.18
N ILE A 25 2.90 -12.04 7.00
CA ILE A 25 1.83 -13.01 6.70
C ILE A 25 1.95 -13.53 5.27
N LEU A 26 2.33 -12.67 4.32
CA LEU A 26 2.37 -13.00 2.90
C LEU A 26 3.32 -14.18 2.58
N PRO A 27 4.58 -14.23 3.06
CA PRO A 27 5.44 -15.41 2.87
C PRO A 27 4.89 -16.68 3.54
N LEU A 28 4.25 -16.54 4.70
CA LEU A 28 3.67 -17.67 5.43
C LEU A 28 2.51 -18.27 4.65
N TYR A 29 1.66 -17.43 4.07
CA TYR A 29 0.55 -17.82 3.21
C TYR A 29 1.06 -18.39 1.87
N ALA A 30 2.08 -17.78 1.25
CA ALA A 30 2.67 -18.34 0.02
C ALA A 30 3.19 -19.77 0.22
N LYS A 31 3.69 -20.10 1.42
CA LYS A 31 4.13 -21.46 1.77
C LYS A 31 2.98 -22.49 1.74
N THR A 32 1.74 -22.10 2.04
CA THR A 32 0.58 -23.02 1.95
C THR A 32 0.27 -23.39 0.50
N PHE A 33 0.64 -22.54 -0.47
CA PHE A 33 0.57 -22.83 -1.91
C PHE A 33 1.82 -23.54 -2.45
N ALA A 34 2.69 -24.05 -1.57
CA ALA A 34 3.98 -24.64 -1.95
C ALA A 34 4.85 -23.70 -2.81
N ALA A 35 4.72 -22.38 -2.63
CA ALA A 35 5.49 -21.39 -3.37
C ALA A 35 6.99 -21.48 -3.02
N SER A 36 7.85 -21.41 -4.04
CA SER A 36 9.30 -21.41 -3.86
C SER A 36 9.80 -20.06 -3.33
N GLY A 37 10.96 -20.03 -2.67
CA GLY A 37 11.57 -18.78 -2.20
C GLY A 37 11.80 -17.75 -3.31
N VAL A 38 12.09 -18.22 -4.53
CA VAL A 38 12.23 -17.36 -5.73
C VAL A 38 10.91 -16.69 -6.08
N SER A 39 9.80 -17.42 -6.07
CA SER A 39 8.47 -16.85 -6.37
C SER A 39 8.05 -15.79 -5.34
N ILE A 40 8.33 -16.01 -4.06
CA ILE A 40 8.11 -15.02 -3.00
C ILE A 40 8.98 -13.77 -3.26
N GLY A 41 10.26 -13.96 -3.58
CA GLY A 41 11.16 -12.85 -3.93
C GLY A 41 10.67 -12.05 -5.14
N LEU A 42 10.13 -12.72 -6.16
CA LEU A 42 9.54 -12.07 -7.33
C LEU A 42 8.32 -11.23 -6.97
N VAL A 43 7.44 -11.70 -6.07
CA VAL A 43 6.28 -10.93 -5.61
C VAL A 43 6.71 -9.62 -4.93
N PHE A 44 7.68 -9.68 -4.00
CA PHE A 44 8.19 -8.47 -3.35
C PHE A 44 8.93 -7.54 -4.31
N SER A 45 9.64 -8.11 -5.29
CA SER A 45 10.33 -7.34 -6.34
C SER A 45 9.33 -6.63 -7.24
N ALA A 46 8.28 -7.33 -7.69
CA ALA A 46 7.19 -6.76 -8.48
C ALA A 46 6.48 -5.64 -7.70
N PHE A 47 6.15 -5.86 -6.43
CA PHE A 47 5.58 -4.83 -5.55
C PHE A 47 6.46 -3.57 -5.47
N SER A 48 7.77 -3.76 -5.26
CA SER A 48 8.74 -2.66 -5.16
C SER A 48 8.90 -1.92 -6.48
N LEU A 49 8.97 -2.64 -7.61
CA LEU A 49 9.03 -2.07 -8.95
C LEU A 49 7.78 -1.28 -9.28
N SER A 50 6.59 -1.85 -9.05
CA SER A 50 5.32 -1.15 -9.25
C SER A 50 5.26 0.14 -8.43
N ARG A 51 5.66 0.10 -7.16
CA ARG A 51 5.70 1.29 -6.30
C ARG A 51 6.71 2.33 -6.81
N SER A 52 7.89 1.89 -7.25
CA SER A 52 8.94 2.77 -7.76
C SER A 52 8.53 3.47 -9.06
N LEU A 53 7.83 2.78 -9.94
CA LEU A 53 7.34 3.33 -11.21
C LEU A 53 6.13 4.24 -11.00
N ILE A 54 5.13 3.78 -10.24
CA ILE A 54 3.86 4.50 -10.06
C ILE A 54 4.01 5.67 -9.10
N GLY A 55 4.91 5.58 -8.10
CA GLY A 55 5.11 6.61 -7.07
C GLY A 55 5.37 8.01 -7.63
N PRO A 56 6.38 8.21 -8.50
CA PRO A 56 6.65 9.49 -9.14
C PRO A 56 5.48 9.98 -10.03
N LEU A 57 4.85 9.06 -10.77
CA LEU A 57 3.70 9.37 -11.63
C LEU A 57 2.52 9.92 -10.82
N VAL A 58 2.12 9.21 -9.76
CA VAL A 58 1.03 9.62 -8.88
C VAL A 58 1.42 10.85 -8.06
N GLY A 59 2.68 10.99 -7.66
CA GLY A 59 3.19 12.19 -7.00
C GLY A 59 3.03 13.44 -7.87
N ARG A 60 3.48 13.38 -9.13
CA ARG A 60 3.31 14.49 -10.09
C ARG A 60 1.84 14.77 -10.39
N LEU A 61 1.01 13.74 -10.47
CA LEU A 61 -0.44 13.90 -10.63
C LEU A 61 -1.07 14.56 -9.39
N SER A 62 -0.60 14.19 -8.19
CA SER A 62 -1.05 14.74 -6.90
C SER A 62 -0.78 16.23 -6.80
N ASP A 63 0.39 16.67 -7.29
CA ASP A 63 0.75 18.09 -7.33
C ASP A 63 -0.12 18.89 -8.32
N ARG A 64 -0.60 18.27 -9.40
CA ARG A 64 -1.47 18.92 -10.40
C ARG A 64 -2.95 18.94 -10.03
N VAL A 65 -3.48 17.82 -9.54
CA VAL A 65 -4.92 17.64 -9.25
C VAL A 65 -5.30 18.10 -7.84
N GLY A 66 -4.30 18.25 -6.97
CA GLY A 66 -4.46 18.66 -5.58
C GLY A 66 -4.29 17.48 -4.63
N ARG A 67 -3.32 17.63 -3.71
CA ARG A 67 -2.83 16.58 -2.81
C ARG A 67 -3.93 15.93 -1.98
N LYS A 68 -4.86 16.72 -1.46
CA LYS A 68 -5.98 16.23 -0.63
C LYS A 68 -6.86 15.23 -1.38
N ARG A 69 -7.16 15.50 -2.66
CA ARG A 69 -8.07 14.67 -3.46
C ARG A 69 -7.44 13.31 -3.77
N ILE A 70 -6.17 13.32 -4.16
CA ILE A 70 -5.41 12.09 -4.46
C ILE A 70 -5.20 11.26 -3.18
N LEU A 71 -4.92 11.90 -2.04
CA LEU A 71 -4.78 11.20 -0.77
C LEU A 71 -6.09 10.51 -0.37
N MET A 72 -7.24 11.17 -0.51
CA MET A 72 -8.55 10.56 -0.21
C MET A 72 -8.88 9.40 -1.13
N ILE A 73 -8.62 9.51 -2.44
CA ILE A 73 -8.83 8.42 -3.40
C ILE A 73 -7.94 7.22 -3.05
N GLY A 74 -6.66 7.47 -2.74
CA GLY A 74 -5.72 6.42 -2.34
C GLY A 74 -6.16 5.73 -1.05
N LEU A 75 -6.63 6.48 -0.05
CA LEU A 75 -7.10 5.92 1.21
C LEU A 75 -8.39 5.11 1.05
N ALA A 76 -9.33 5.60 0.22
CA ALA A 76 -10.56 4.88 -0.10
C ALA A 76 -10.27 3.58 -0.86
N GLY A 77 -9.35 3.62 -1.84
CA GLY A 77 -8.88 2.43 -2.55
C GLY A 77 -8.20 1.44 -1.62
N TYR A 78 -7.34 1.91 -0.71
CA TYR A 78 -6.68 1.07 0.29
C TYR A 78 -7.70 0.36 1.20
N ALA A 79 -8.71 1.09 1.69
CA ALA A 79 -9.79 0.52 2.49
C ALA A 79 -10.59 -0.53 1.70
N GLY A 80 -10.94 -0.24 0.44
CA GLY A 80 -11.66 -1.17 -0.43
C GLY A 80 -10.88 -2.47 -0.69
N VAL A 81 -9.58 -2.38 -0.99
CA VAL A 81 -8.71 -3.55 -1.18
C VAL A 81 -8.57 -4.34 0.12
N SER A 82 -8.44 -3.66 1.25
CA SER A 82 -8.36 -4.33 2.55
C SER A 82 -9.62 -5.12 2.87
N LEU A 83 -10.81 -4.60 2.53
CA LEU A 83 -12.07 -5.31 2.72
C LEU A 83 -12.17 -6.53 1.80
N LEU A 84 -11.75 -6.39 0.54
CA LEU A 84 -11.71 -7.52 -0.39
C LEU A 84 -10.79 -8.64 0.10
N TYR A 85 -9.67 -8.30 0.75
CA TYR A 85 -8.76 -9.29 1.32
C TYR A 85 -9.39 -10.11 2.45
N VAL A 86 -10.35 -9.55 3.19
CA VAL A 86 -11.11 -10.27 4.22
C VAL A 86 -12.14 -11.22 3.60
N MET A 87 -12.60 -10.93 2.39
CA MET A 87 -13.62 -11.72 1.68
C MET A 87 -13.03 -12.87 0.84
N ALA A 88 -11.72 -12.87 0.60
CA ALA A 88 -11.01 -13.88 -0.20
C ALA A 88 -10.37 -14.95 0.70
#